data_AF-A0A2D8EMX1-F1
#
_entry.id   AF-A0A2D8EMX1-F1
#
_cell.length_a   1.000
_cell.length_b   1.000
_cell.length_c   1.000
_cell.angle_alpha   90.00
_cell.angle_beta   90.00
_cell.angle_gamma   90.00
#
_symmetry.space_group_name_H-M   'P 1'
#
loop_
_entity.id
_entity.type
_entity.pdbx_description
1 polymer ?
#
loop_
_entity_poly.entity_id
_entity_poly.type
_entity_poly.pdbx_seq_one_letter_code
_entity_poly.pdbx_strand_id
1 'polypeptide(L)'
;VGIAEVDLGNGTNYNPQEALNMYFQTGSVIGRSMTQDGDFNNSKVPIQELRAGSGSGKLSSLIQSYNYYLQMMRDVTGLNEARDGSMPDGQALVGLQKLAAANSNTATRHILQAGLYLTLKTAECISLRISDVLEYSNTSNALFETLGKFNVGTLKELHSLHLHDFGIFLELAPDDAEKQLLENNIQMAIQSKQIELEDAIDVREIKNLKVANQLLKLRRKQKFERDRQAQLQNIQANAQSNAQASQAAAQAELQKQQGLAQSKVAIAQAQNKFDIEKLEREAAIKKELMEHEFMLNMRLKEVESNVINNKEKYKEDRKDKRTKIQATQQSELIDQRRSGKPPKNFESAGFDNLGGFGLEQFEPR
;
A
#
# COMPACT_ATOMS: atom_id res chain seq x y z
N VAL A 1 26.09 97.15 -35.12
CA VAL A 1 25.59 98.34 -34.39
C VAL A 1 24.89 97.84 -33.15
N GLY A 2 25.67 97.65 -32.09
CA GLY A 2 25.27 96.97 -30.87
C GLY A 2 24.71 97.95 -29.84
N ILE A 3 23.80 97.41 -29.01
CA ILE A 3 23.32 97.68 -27.64
C ILE A 3 23.79 98.91 -26.84
N ALA A 4 24.79 99.68 -27.29
CA ALA A 4 25.46 100.71 -26.51
C ALA A 4 24.75 102.06 -26.47
N GLU A 5 23.73 102.32 -27.30
CA GLU A 5 23.06 103.63 -27.32
C GLU A 5 21.57 103.48 -27.65
N VAL A 6 20.80 103.18 -26.60
CA VAL A 6 19.34 103.32 -26.59
C VAL A 6 19.04 104.44 -25.59
N ASP A 7 18.47 105.54 -26.09
CA ASP A 7 18.07 106.71 -25.30
C ASP A 7 16.63 106.54 -24.83
N LEU A 8 16.35 106.77 -23.54
CA LEU A 8 15.00 106.74 -22.97
C LEU A 8 14.22 108.06 -23.15
N GLY A 9 14.70 108.97 -24.01
CA GLY A 9 14.05 110.26 -24.24
C GLY A 9 14.35 111.29 -23.15
N ASN A 10 15.33 111.02 -22.29
CA ASN A 10 15.84 111.95 -21.28
C ASN A 10 17.31 112.35 -21.52
N GLY A 11 17.92 111.97 -22.67
CA GLY A 11 19.24 112.43 -23.08
C GLY A 11 20.41 111.73 -22.39
N THR A 12 20.19 110.54 -21.83
CA THR A 12 21.24 109.70 -21.23
C THR A 12 21.22 108.30 -21.84
N ASN A 13 22.33 107.88 -22.44
CA ASN A 13 22.50 106.56 -23.05
C ASN A 13 22.72 105.49 -21.97
N TYR A 14 22.16 104.29 -22.18
CA TYR A 14 22.45 103.13 -21.32
C TYR A 14 23.95 102.83 -21.22
N ASN A 15 24.43 102.55 -20.00
CA ASN A 15 25.74 101.92 -19.83
C ASN A 15 25.66 100.46 -20.33
N PRO A 16 26.60 99.96 -21.15
CA PRO A 16 26.59 98.59 -21.68
C PRO A 16 26.35 97.50 -20.63
N GLN A 17 26.74 97.73 -19.37
CA GLN A 17 26.51 96.79 -18.26
C GLN A 17 25.05 96.72 -17.81
N GLU A 18 24.33 97.84 -17.81
CA GLU A 18 22.91 97.89 -17.47
C GLU A 18 22.04 97.29 -18.59
N ALA A 19 22.42 97.51 -19.84
CA ALA A 19 21.79 96.86 -20.99
C ALA A 19 21.98 95.32 -20.98
N LEU A 20 23.15 94.85 -20.55
CA LEU A 20 23.42 93.41 -20.32
C LEU A 20 22.61 92.84 -19.15
N ASN A 21 22.47 93.57 -18.05
CA ASN A 21 21.65 93.14 -16.92
C ASN A 21 20.17 93.06 -17.32
N MET A 22 19.67 94.05 -18.07
CA MET A 22 18.30 94.01 -18.61
C MET A 22 18.13 92.82 -19.58
N TYR A 23 19.11 92.56 -20.45
CA TYR A 23 19.14 91.39 -21.33
C TYR A 23 19.03 90.06 -20.58
N PHE A 24 19.76 89.89 -19.47
CA PHE A 24 19.70 88.66 -18.67
C PHE A 24 18.43 88.53 -17.83
N GLN A 25 17.82 89.64 -17.41
CA GLN A 25 16.67 89.65 -16.51
C GLN A 25 15.33 89.55 -17.25
N THR A 26 15.16 90.23 -18.39
CA THR A 26 13.89 90.27 -19.13
C THR A 26 13.90 89.47 -20.44
N GLY A 27 15.08 88.99 -20.88
CA GLY A 27 15.22 88.14 -22.06
C GLY A 27 14.90 88.83 -23.39
N SER A 28 14.77 90.16 -23.39
CA SER A 28 14.46 90.97 -24.57
C SER A 28 15.64 91.85 -24.95
N VAL A 29 15.96 91.90 -26.25
CA VAL A 29 16.97 92.84 -26.79
C VAL A 29 16.24 94.07 -27.29
N ILE A 30 16.58 95.24 -26.74
CA ILE A 30 16.03 96.53 -27.17
C ILE A 30 17.02 97.19 -28.13
N GLY A 31 16.57 97.52 -29.34
CA GLY A 31 17.35 98.23 -30.34
C GLY A 31 16.67 99.53 -30.77
N ARG A 32 17.44 100.50 -31.28
CA ARG A 32 16.91 101.75 -31.85
C ARG A 32 16.16 101.51 -33.16
N SER A 33 14.98 102.11 -33.30
CA SER A 33 14.13 102.07 -34.50
C SER A 33 14.65 102.97 -35.64
N MET A 34 15.54 103.91 -35.34
CA MET A 34 16.15 104.83 -36.31
C MET A 34 17.69 104.83 -36.17
N THR A 35 18.41 105.04 -37.27
CA THR A 35 19.87 105.27 -37.25
C THR A 35 20.17 106.70 -36.76
N GLN A 36 21.42 106.97 -36.37
CA GLN A 36 21.85 108.29 -35.86
C GLN A 36 21.58 109.44 -36.85
N ASP A 37 21.50 109.13 -38.15
CA ASP A 37 21.24 110.08 -39.22
C ASP A 37 19.73 110.25 -39.55
N GLY A 38 18.83 109.72 -38.70
CA GLY A 38 17.38 109.95 -38.80
C GLY A 38 16.63 109.05 -39.79
N ASP A 39 17.30 108.06 -40.39
CA ASP A 39 16.68 107.13 -41.32
C ASP A 39 16.08 105.90 -40.59
N PHE A 40 15.00 105.32 -41.13
CA PHE A 40 14.35 104.17 -40.52
C PHE A 40 15.25 102.91 -40.58
N ASN A 41 15.52 102.31 -39.41
CA ASN A 41 16.38 101.14 -39.28
C ASN A 41 15.62 99.87 -39.69
N ASN A 42 15.64 99.55 -40.99
CA ASN A 42 14.87 98.46 -41.59
C ASN A 42 15.35 97.03 -41.26
N SER A 43 16.40 96.85 -40.45
CA SER A 43 17.00 95.52 -40.28
C SER A 43 16.61 94.76 -39.02
N LYS A 44 15.99 95.37 -37.98
CA LYS A 44 15.54 94.61 -36.79
C LYS A 44 14.33 95.27 -36.12
N VAL A 45 13.30 94.48 -35.86
CA VAL A 45 12.15 94.88 -35.03
C VAL A 45 12.69 95.31 -33.66
N PRO A 46 12.34 96.51 -33.13
CA PRO A 46 13.02 97.12 -31.98
C PRO A 46 12.98 96.30 -30.68
N ILE A 47 11.97 95.45 -30.53
CA ILE A 47 11.82 94.53 -29.40
C ILE A 47 11.54 93.15 -29.97
N GLN A 48 12.45 92.22 -29.75
CA GLN A 48 12.21 90.80 -29.98
C GLN A 48 12.37 90.08 -28.64
N GLU A 49 11.31 89.45 -28.18
CA GLU A 49 11.42 88.42 -27.15
C GLU A 49 12.27 87.30 -27.74
N LEU A 50 13.43 87.05 -27.16
CA LEU A 50 14.10 85.78 -27.43
C LEU A 50 13.17 84.71 -26.86
N ARG A 51 12.79 83.72 -27.68
CA ARG A 51 12.26 82.45 -27.16
C ARG A 51 13.36 81.81 -26.34
N ALA A 52 13.51 82.27 -25.10
CA ALA A 52 14.49 81.77 -24.16
C ALA A 52 14.03 80.36 -23.77
N GLY A 53 14.37 79.37 -24.59
CA GLY A 53 14.34 77.94 -24.27
C GLY A 53 15.26 77.56 -23.11
N SER A 54 15.72 78.53 -22.31
CA SER A 54 16.48 78.36 -21.09
C SER A 54 15.71 77.57 -20.02
N GLY A 55 14.38 77.53 -20.08
CA GLY A 55 13.57 76.66 -19.23
C GLY A 55 13.81 75.18 -19.49
N SER A 56 13.93 74.77 -20.76
CA SER A 56 14.16 73.37 -21.14
C SER A 56 15.58 72.91 -20.79
N GLY A 57 16.59 73.77 -21.02
CA GLY A 57 17.98 73.48 -20.64
C GLY A 57 18.19 73.42 -19.12
N LYS A 58 17.62 74.37 -18.37
CA LYS A 58 17.66 74.36 -16.90
C LYS A 58 16.91 73.14 -16.34
N LEU A 59 15.74 72.80 -16.89
CA LEU A 59 15.00 71.61 -16.49
C LEU A 59 15.80 70.32 -16.77
N SER A 60 16.45 70.22 -17.93
CA SER A 60 17.33 69.09 -18.25
C SER A 60 18.51 69.00 -17.27
N SER A 61 19.15 70.13 -16.93
CA SER A 61 20.23 70.15 -15.93
C SER A 61 19.75 69.76 -14.53
N LEU A 62 18.55 70.23 -14.12
CA LEU A 62 17.94 69.88 -12.84
C LEU A 62 17.58 68.40 -12.78
N ILE A 63 17.05 67.83 -13.87
CA ILE A 63 16.78 66.39 -13.99
C ILE A 63 18.09 65.60 -13.90
N GLN A 64 19.16 66.05 -14.55
CA GLN A 64 20.44 65.36 -14.51
C GLN A 64 21.07 65.42 -13.11
N SER A 65 21.04 66.57 -12.44
CA SER A 65 21.48 66.70 -11.05
C SER A 65 20.63 65.87 -10.09
N TYR A 66 19.31 65.85 -10.27
CA TYR A 66 18.40 65.02 -9.48
C TYR A 66 18.75 63.53 -9.59
N ASN A 67 18.89 63.01 -10.81
CA ASN A 67 19.26 61.61 -11.03
C ASN A 67 20.65 61.29 -10.47
N TYR A 68 21.60 62.21 -10.61
CA TYR A 68 22.93 62.06 -10.01
C TYR A 68 22.88 61.96 -8.49
N TYR A 69 22.14 62.85 -7.81
CA TYR A 69 21.98 62.78 -6.37
C TYR A 69 21.21 61.54 -5.91
N LEU A 70 20.20 61.12 -6.68
CA LEU A 70 19.48 59.87 -6.40
C LEU A 70 20.40 58.66 -6.50
N GLN A 71 21.25 58.60 -7.52
CA GLN A 71 22.21 57.52 -7.69
C GLN A 71 23.29 57.53 -6.60
N MET A 72 23.81 58.70 -6.24
CA MET A 72 24.74 58.84 -5.13
C MET A 72 24.11 58.41 -3.79
N MET A 73 22.85 58.76 -3.53
CA MET A 73 22.12 58.27 -2.36
C MET A 73 21.96 56.75 -2.39
N ARG A 74 21.64 56.15 -3.55
CA ARG A 74 21.54 54.69 -3.71
C ARG A 74 22.88 53.99 -3.49
N ASP A 75 23.98 54.55 -3.99
CA ASP A 75 25.32 53.98 -3.83
C ASP A 75 25.82 54.07 -2.38
N VAL A 76 25.53 55.18 -1.68
CA VAL A 76 25.91 55.36 -0.26
C VAL A 76 25.03 54.52 0.68
N THR A 77 23.73 54.45 0.42
CA THR A 77 22.79 53.70 1.27
C THR A 77 22.70 52.21 0.91
N GLY A 78 23.18 51.83 -0.29
CA GLY A 78 23.05 50.48 -0.83
C GLY A 78 21.61 50.07 -1.16
N LEU A 79 20.69 51.03 -1.26
CA LEU A 79 19.29 50.81 -1.62
C LEU A 79 19.16 50.71 -3.15
N ASN A 80 18.66 49.58 -3.63
CA ASN A 80 18.37 49.38 -5.05
C ASN A 80 16.93 49.82 -5.37
N GLU A 81 16.62 50.09 -6.65
CA GLU A 81 15.32 50.58 -7.17
C GLU A 81 14.11 49.76 -6.69
N ALA A 82 14.32 48.47 -6.44
CA ALA A 82 13.32 47.54 -5.94
C ALA A 82 12.86 47.80 -4.49
N ARG A 83 13.66 48.50 -3.66
CA ARG A 83 13.35 48.76 -2.24
C ARG A 83 12.83 50.16 -1.97
N ASP A 84 13.10 51.10 -2.89
CA ASP A 84 12.64 52.50 -2.84
C ASP A 84 11.19 52.66 -3.36
N GLY A 85 10.48 51.56 -3.62
CA GLY A 85 9.10 51.57 -4.15
C GLY A 85 8.98 52.16 -5.57
N SER A 86 10.10 52.51 -6.20
CA SER A 86 10.15 53.18 -7.50
C SER A 86 9.95 52.25 -8.71
N MET A 87 9.90 50.92 -8.50
CA MET A 87 9.51 49.97 -9.54
C MET A 87 7.98 49.96 -9.73
N PRO A 88 7.46 50.29 -10.92
CA PRO A 88 6.10 49.94 -11.26
C PRO A 88 6.03 48.47 -11.66
N ASP A 89 5.00 47.80 -11.16
CA ASP A 89 4.46 46.49 -11.56
C ASP A 89 4.79 45.29 -10.66
N GLY A 90 3.71 44.70 -10.12
CA GLY A 90 3.69 43.43 -9.41
C GLY A 90 3.88 42.21 -10.32
N GLN A 91 4.00 42.42 -11.64
CA GLN A 91 4.31 41.36 -12.62
C GLN A 91 5.75 41.38 -13.15
N ALA A 92 6.64 42.26 -12.66
CA ALA A 92 8.04 42.19 -13.06
C ALA A 92 8.62 40.79 -12.71
N LEU A 93 9.41 40.24 -13.64
CA LEU A 93 9.92 38.87 -13.56
C LEU A 93 10.43 38.58 -12.14
N VAL A 94 9.77 37.65 -11.43
CA VAL A 94 10.03 37.34 -10.01
C VAL A 94 11.52 37.03 -9.76
N GLY A 95 12.23 36.54 -10.77
CA GLY A 95 13.68 36.32 -10.74
C GLY A 95 14.51 37.60 -10.64
N LEU A 96 14.14 38.67 -11.37
CA LEU A 96 14.85 39.95 -11.32
C LEU A 96 14.58 40.70 -10.01
N GLN A 97 13.35 40.63 -9.50
CA GLN A 97 12.99 41.15 -8.18
C GLN A 97 13.75 40.43 -7.05
N LYS A 98 13.83 39.09 -7.10
CA LYS A 98 14.60 38.29 -6.13
C LYS A 98 16.10 38.61 -6.19
N LEU A 99 16.66 38.79 -7.38
CA LEU A 99 18.07 39.16 -7.55
C LEU A 99 18.33 40.58 -7.01
N ALA A 100 17.46 41.54 -7.30
CA ALA A 100 17.54 42.90 -6.78
C ALA A 100 17.41 42.94 -5.24
N ALA A 101 16.51 42.13 -4.66
CA ALA A 101 16.37 41.97 -3.22
C ALA A 101 17.60 41.32 -2.58
N ALA A 102 18.18 40.28 -3.19
CA ALA A 102 19.40 39.63 -2.70
C ALA A 102 20.61 40.58 -2.70
N ASN A 103 20.76 41.40 -3.74
CA ASN A 103 21.80 42.43 -3.79
C ASN A 103 21.59 43.50 -2.70
N SER A 104 20.35 43.91 -2.45
CA SER A 104 20.03 44.85 -1.36
C SER A 104 20.21 44.23 0.05
N ASN A 105 19.96 42.94 0.22
CA ASN A 105 20.24 42.22 1.46
C ASN A 105 21.74 42.18 1.73
N THR A 106 22.56 42.00 0.69
CA THR A 106 24.03 42.07 0.81
C THR A 106 24.47 43.46 1.27
N ALA A 107 23.90 44.51 0.67
CA ALA A 107 24.19 45.88 1.03
C ALA A 107 23.78 46.21 2.46
N THR A 108 22.59 45.81 2.92
CA THR A 108 22.09 46.12 4.28
C THR A 108 22.49 45.11 5.37
N ARG A 109 23.24 44.06 5.01
CA ARG A 109 23.66 42.98 5.93
C ARG A 109 24.37 43.49 7.17
N HIS A 110 25.23 44.51 7.02
CA HIS A 110 26.01 45.04 8.12
C HIS A 110 25.14 45.77 9.17
N ILE A 111 24.06 46.43 8.74
CA ILE A 111 23.08 47.07 9.63
C ILE A 111 22.33 45.99 10.42
N LEU A 112 21.86 44.95 9.73
CA LEU A 112 21.22 43.80 10.37
C LEU A 112 22.15 43.16 11.40
N GLN A 113 23.39 42.86 11.02
CA GLN A 113 24.39 42.24 11.90
C GLN A 113 24.71 43.11 13.11
N ALA A 114 24.82 44.43 12.95
CA ALA A 114 24.99 45.36 14.05
C ALA A 114 23.79 45.34 15.00
N GLY A 115 22.57 45.31 14.47
CA GLY A 115 21.34 45.19 15.29
C GLY A 115 21.27 43.88 16.07
N LEU A 116 21.59 42.75 15.44
CA LEU A 116 21.64 41.44 16.10
C LEU A 116 22.71 41.40 17.20
N TYR A 117 23.89 41.94 16.91
CA TYR A 117 24.99 42.01 17.88
C TYR A 117 24.64 42.87 19.09
N LEU A 118 24.07 44.07 18.86
CA LEU A 118 23.64 44.95 19.96
C LEU A 118 22.56 44.28 20.80
N THR A 119 21.58 43.63 20.18
CA THR A 119 20.50 42.93 20.89
C THR A 119 21.02 41.75 21.71
N LEU A 120 21.98 40.99 21.17
CA LEU A 120 22.61 39.89 21.89
C LEU A 120 23.43 40.40 23.08
N LYS A 121 24.22 41.47 22.89
CA LYS A 121 25.01 42.08 23.96
C LYS A 121 24.14 42.69 25.05
N THR A 122 23.02 43.33 24.71
CA THR A 122 22.09 43.85 25.72
C THR A 122 21.45 42.71 26.51
N ALA A 123 21.05 41.62 25.86
CA ALA A 123 20.51 40.44 26.54
C ALA A 123 21.54 39.78 27.48
N GLU A 124 22.79 39.61 27.03
CA GLU A 124 23.89 39.11 27.87
C GLU A 124 24.12 40.01 29.10
N CYS A 125 24.19 41.33 28.90
CA CYS A 125 24.36 42.29 30.00
C CYS A 125 23.19 42.24 30.99
N ILE A 126 21.95 42.09 30.52
CA ILE A 126 20.78 41.96 31.41
C ILE A 126 20.89 40.67 32.23
N SER A 127 21.20 39.54 31.60
CA SER A 127 21.34 38.26 32.30
C SER A 127 22.47 38.28 33.33
N LEU A 128 23.62 38.88 32.99
CA LEU A 128 24.73 39.09 33.93
C LEU A 128 24.30 39.94 35.12
N ARG A 129 23.61 41.07 34.89
CA ARG A 129 23.13 41.92 35.99
C ARG A 129 22.10 41.21 36.88
N ILE A 130 21.24 40.36 36.30
CA ILE A 130 20.30 39.56 37.09
C ILE A 130 21.07 38.55 37.95
N SER A 131 22.07 37.88 37.38
CA SER A 131 22.94 36.95 38.12
C SER A 131 23.65 37.65 39.29
N ASP A 132 24.27 38.79 39.03
CA ASP A 132 24.98 39.57 40.06
C ASP A 132 24.05 40.04 41.20
N VAL A 133 22.82 40.46 40.86
CA VAL A 133 21.83 40.90 41.85
C VAL A 133 21.34 39.73 42.71
N LEU A 134 21.21 38.53 42.12
CA LEU A 134 20.83 37.31 42.83
C LEU A 134 21.94 36.80 43.76
N GLU A 135 23.21 36.90 43.35
CA GLU A 135 24.35 36.34 44.08
C GLU A 135 24.90 37.29 45.17
N TYR A 136 24.95 38.60 44.92
CA TYR A 136 25.70 39.54 45.78
C TYR A 136 24.87 40.64 46.46
N SER A 137 23.59 40.82 46.14
CA SER A 137 22.83 42.01 46.61
C SER A 137 21.86 41.75 47.77
N ASN A 138 21.87 42.67 48.75
CA ASN A 138 20.82 42.80 49.78
C ASN A 138 19.45 43.19 49.18
N THR A 139 19.39 43.58 47.91
CA THR A 139 18.17 43.93 47.17
C THR A 139 17.53 42.75 46.44
N SER A 140 18.08 41.54 46.57
CA SER A 140 17.48 40.31 46.03
C SER A 140 16.01 40.14 46.45
N ASN A 141 15.69 40.45 47.71
CA ASN A 141 14.31 40.42 48.21
C ASN A 141 13.39 41.44 47.52
N ALA A 142 13.87 42.66 47.24
CA ALA A 142 13.11 43.66 46.50
C ALA A 142 12.93 43.27 45.01
N LEU A 143 13.91 42.58 44.43
CA LEU A 143 13.79 41.98 43.10
C LEU A 143 12.73 40.86 43.10
N PHE A 144 12.69 40.02 44.12
CA PHE A 144 11.68 38.97 44.25
C PHE A 144 10.27 39.51 44.48
N GLU A 145 10.13 40.63 45.22
CA GLU A 145 8.84 41.32 45.39
C GLU A 145 8.32 41.90 44.08
N THR A 146 9.20 42.42 43.22
CA THR A 146 8.81 43.02 41.93
C THR A 146 8.51 42.01 40.83
N LEU A 147 9.18 40.84 40.82
CA LEU A 147 8.98 39.81 39.78
C LEU A 147 7.76 38.89 40.02
N GLY A 148 7.16 38.92 41.21
CA GLY A 148 5.98 38.12 41.56
C GLY A 148 6.29 36.63 41.77
N LYS A 149 5.58 35.99 42.72
CA LYS A 149 5.90 34.65 43.26
C LYS A 149 6.15 33.54 42.23
N PHE A 150 5.50 33.60 41.07
CA PHE A 150 5.65 32.57 40.02
C PHE A 150 7.03 32.62 39.35
N ASN A 151 7.52 33.82 39.04
CA ASN A 151 8.84 34.01 38.42
C ASN A 151 9.98 33.82 39.43
N VAL A 152 9.72 33.99 40.73
CA VAL A 152 10.69 33.74 41.81
C VAL A 152 11.08 32.26 41.90
N GLY A 153 10.14 31.34 41.63
CA GLY A 153 10.44 29.90 41.58
C GLY A 153 11.45 29.57 40.49
N THR A 154 11.23 30.09 39.28
CA THR A 154 12.13 29.94 38.13
C THR A 154 13.50 30.56 38.39
N LEU A 155 13.57 31.70 39.09
CA LEU A 155 14.83 32.36 39.48
C LEU A 155 15.64 31.57 40.53
N LYS A 156 14.98 30.81 41.41
CA LYS A 156 15.68 29.92 42.36
C LYS A 156 16.26 28.69 41.67
N GLU A 157 15.57 28.15 40.66
CA GLU A 157 16.11 27.09 39.82
C GLU A 157 17.34 27.58 39.03
N LEU A 158 17.29 28.83 38.54
CA LEU A 158 18.41 29.50 37.87
C LEU A 158 19.66 29.66 38.74
N HIS A 159 19.54 29.82 40.06
CA HIS A 159 20.68 29.88 40.99
C HIS A 159 21.53 28.59 40.98
N SER A 160 20.96 27.45 40.58
CA SER A 160 21.68 26.16 40.53
C SER A 160 22.38 25.89 39.20
N LEU A 161 22.11 26.68 38.16
CA LEU A 161 22.64 26.51 36.81
C LEU A 161 23.78 27.50 36.56
N HIS A 162 24.92 27.00 36.08
CA HIS A 162 26.10 27.83 35.83
C HIS A 162 25.92 28.66 34.55
N LEU A 163 26.46 29.87 34.54
CA LEU A 163 26.35 30.88 33.47
C LEU A 163 26.79 30.38 32.06
N HIS A 164 27.65 29.36 32.00
CA HIS A 164 28.09 28.72 30.74
C HIS A 164 26.96 27.98 30.00
N ASP A 165 25.88 27.60 30.70
CA ASP A 165 24.72 26.94 30.09
C ASP A 165 23.74 27.94 29.43
N PHE A 166 23.94 29.25 29.63
CA PHE A 166 23.14 30.32 29.00
C PHE A 166 23.82 30.89 27.76
N GLY A 167 23.89 30.10 26.70
CA GLY A 167 24.06 30.65 25.35
C GLY A 167 22.78 31.36 24.93
N ILE A 168 22.74 32.69 24.99
CA ILE A 168 21.63 33.46 24.39
C ILE A 168 21.82 33.45 22.87
N PHE A 169 21.12 32.55 22.18
CA PHE A 169 21.15 32.48 20.73
C PHE A 169 20.05 33.35 20.14
N LEU A 170 20.44 34.31 19.32
CA LEU A 170 19.52 35.15 18.58
C LEU A 170 19.40 34.61 17.16
N GLU A 171 18.29 33.92 16.90
CA GLU A 171 18.01 33.37 15.58
C GLU A 171 16.99 34.25 14.85
N LEU A 172 17.33 34.61 13.60
CA LEU A 172 16.43 35.33 12.72
C LEU A 172 15.25 34.44 12.32
N ALA A 173 14.08 35.05 12.18
CA ALA A 173 12.95 34.38 11.57
C ALA A 173 13.32 33.95 10.13
N PRO A 174 12.87 32.77 9.69
CA PRO A 174 13.25 32.24 8.40
C PRO A 174 12.69 33.07 7.25
N ASP A 175 13.48 33.19 6.19
CA ASP A 175 13.07 33.86 4.95
C ASP A 175 12.04 33.00 4.20
N ASP A 176 11.25 33.62 3.32
CA ASP A 176 10.17 32.95 2.62
C ASP A 176 10.69 31.84 1.68
N ALA A 177 11.90 31.98 1.15
CA ALA A 177 12.56 30.92 0.39
C ALA A 177 12.89 29.69 1.25
N GLU A 178 13.34 29.91 2.50
CA GLU A 178 13.67 28.81 3.41
C GLU A 178 12.41 28.14 3.97
N LYS A 179 11.34 28.93 4.22
CA LYS A 179 10.01 28.39 4.52
C LYS A 179 9.48 27.55 3.36
N GLN A 180 9.65 28.00 2.12
CA GLN A 180 9.23 27.25 0.93
C GLN A 180 10.00 25.92 0.80
N LEU A 181 11.30 25.90 1.14
CA LEU A 181 12.07 24.66 1.21
C LEU A 181 11.54 23.71 2.30
N LEU A 182 11.24 24.22 3.50
CA LEU A 182 10.62 23.42 4.56
C LEU A 182 9.26 22.86 4.12
N GLU A 183 8.44 23.69 3.49
CA GLU A 183 7.11 23.31 3.01
C GLU A 183 7.19 22.24 1.91
N ASN A 184 8.13 22.37 0.96
CA ASN A 184 8.41 21.32 -0.03
C ASN A 184 8.83 20.00 0.65
N ASN A 185 9.70 20.06 1.65
CA ASN A 185 10.12 18.87 2.40
C ASN A 185 8.96 18.21 3.14
N ILE A 186 8.07 19.01 3.75
CA ILE A 186 6.85 18.52 4.42
C ILE A 186 5.92 17.85 3.39
N GLN A 187 5.66 18.50 2.26
CA GLN A 187 4.80 17.95 1.21
C GLN A 187 5.36 16.63 0.64
N MET A 188 6.67 16.56 0.38
CA MET A 188 7.32 15.33 -0.05
C MET A 188 7.18 14.21 1.00
N ALA A 189 7.31 14.55 2.28
CA ALA A 189 7.15 13.59 3.37
C ALA A 189 5.70 13.09 3.53
N ILE A 190 4.71 13.97 3.34
CA ILE A 190 3.28 13.61 3.32
C ILE A 190 2.98 12.71 2.11
N GLN A 191 3.42 13.09 0.91
CA GLN A 191 3.22 12.30 -0.31
C GLN A 191 3.84 10.91 -0.19
N SER A 192 5.03 10.82 0.39
CA SER A 192 5.72 9.55 0.67
C SER A 192 5.11 8.76 1.84
N LYS A 193 4.03 9.29 2.46
CA LYS A 193 3.38 8.75 3.66
C LYS A 193 4.34 8.54 4.84
N GLN A 194 5.44 9.29 4.92
CA GLN A 194 6.44 9.16 5.98
C GLN A 194 6.06 9.93 7.25
N ILE A 195 5.13 10.86 7.16
CA ILE A 195 4.53 11.61 8.28
C ILE A 195 3.02 11.65 8.12
N GLU A 196 2.30 12.01 9.17
CA GLU A 196 0.86 12.29 9.13
C GLU A 196 0.58 13.78 8.96
N LEU A 197 -0.65 14.14 8.60
CA LEU A 197 -1.03 15.53 8.40
C LEU A 197 -0.95 16.34 9.69
N GLU A 198 -1.29 15.72 10.82
CA GLU A 198 -1.22 16.34 12.16
C GLU A 198 0.23 16.72 12.52
N ASP A 199 1.16 15.77 12.35
CA ASP A 199 2.59 16.03 12.56
C ASP A 199 3.12 17.16 11.64
N ALA A 200 2.57 17.31 10.44
CA ALA A 200 2.94 18.39 9.54
C ALA A 200 2.44 19.76 10.02
N ILE A 201 1.29 19.83 10.68
CA ILE A 201 0.78 21.07 11.29
C ILE A 201 1.71 21.50 12.44
N ASP A 202 2.08 20.56 13.32
CA ASP A 202 3.01 20.82 14.42
C ASP A 202 4.36 21.37 13.92
N VAL A 203 4.90 20.79 12.85
CA VAL A 203 6.19 21.24 12.28
C VAL A 203 6.08 22.62 11.64
N ARG A 204 4.92 23.00 11.07
CA ARG A 204 4.69 24.33 10.49
C ARG A 204 4.60 25.45 11.52
N GLU A 205 4.18 25.14 12.74
CA GLU A 205 4.07 26.14 13.82
C GLU A 205 5.45 26.55 14.38
N ILE A 206 6.46 25.71 14.20
CA ILE A 206 7.81 25.95 14.71
C ILE A 206 8.52 27.01 13.86
N LYS A 207 8.77 28.16 14.47
CA LYS A 207 9.47 29.29 13.84
C LYS A 207 10.93 29.01 13.51
N ASN A 208 11.57 28.08 14.23
CA ASN A 208 12.95 27.70 14.02
C ASN A 208 13.06 26.52 13.04
N LEU A 209 13.62 26.77 11.85
CA LEU A 209 13.79 25.74 10.81
C LEU A 209 14.63 24.54 11.25
N LYS A 210 15.67 24.74 12.06
CA LYS A 210 16.53 23.62 12.49
C LYS A 210 15.75 22.69 13.40
N VAL A 211 15.01 23.26 14.35
CA VAL A 211 14.16 22.51 15.28
C VAL A 211 13.01 21.85 14.52
N ALA A 212 12.38 22.55 13.57
CA ALA A 212 11.35 22.00 12.71
C ALA A 212 11.86 20.77 11.92
N ASN A 213 13.06 20.85 11.33
CA ASN A 213 13.67 19.72 10.62
C ASN A 213 14.07 18.56 11.55
N GLN A 214 14.51 18.85 12.78
CA GLN A 214 14.81 17.81 13.76
C GLN A 214 13.53 17.10 14.21
N LEU A 215 12.46 17.86 14.47
CA LEU A 215 11.16 17.30 14.80
C LEU A 215 10.62 16.44 13.66
N LEU A 216 10.71 16.92 12.42
CA LEU A 216 10.34 16.16 11.22
C LEU A 216 11.07 14.81 11.16
N LYS A 217 12.39 14.79 11.42
CA LYS A 217 13.18 13.55 11.47
C LYS A 217 12.72 12.62 12.59
N LEU A 218 12.41 13.17 13.76
CA LEU A 218 11.95 12.40 14.92
C LEU A 218 10.57 11.78 14.64
N ARG A 219 9.62 12.54 14.11
CA ARG A 219 8.28 12.04 13.73
C ARG A 219 8.36 10.94 12.68
N ARG A 220 9.23 11.09 11.67
CA ARG A 220 9.49 10.03 10.67
C ARG A 220 9.98 8.73 11.29
N LYS A 221 10.89 8.80 12.27
CA LYS A 221 11.39 7.60 12.98
C LYS A 221 10.28 6.95 13.81
N GLN A 222 9.52 7.75 14.56
CA GLN A 222 8.41 7.24 15.37
C GLN A 222 7.35 6.56 14.51
N LYS A 223 7.01 7.15 13.35
CA LYS A 223 6.08 6.53 12.40
C LYS A 223 6.63 5.22 11.86
N PHE A 224 7.88 5.18 11.42
CA PHE A 224 8.51 3.96 10.91
C PHE A 224 8.52 2.83 11.96
N GLU A 225 8.78 3.17 13.22
CA GLU A 225 8.73 2.21 14.32
C GLU A 225 7.30 1.70 14.58
N ARG A 226 6.31 2.59 14.56
CA ARG A 226 4.88 2.25 14.70
C ARG A 226 4.41 1.36 13.55
N ASP A 227 4.77 1.69 12.32
CA ASP A 227 4.44 0.91 11.13
C ASP A 227 5.12 -0.47 11.17
N ARG A 228 6.39 -0.53 11.61
CA ARG A 228 7.10 -1.80 11.81
C ARG A 228 6.42 -2.66 12.87
N GLN A 229 6.00 -2.07 13.99
CA GLN A 229 5.29 -2.79 15.04
C GLN A 229 3.93 -3.29 14.55
N ALA A 230 3.16 -2.45 13.85
CA ALA A 230 1.88 -2.85 13.26
C ALA A 230 2.07 -3.97 12.22
N GLN A 231 3.12 -3.91 11.39
CA GLN A 231 3.45 -4.96 10.44
C GLN A 231 3.83 -6.26 11.15
N LEU A 232 4.66 -6.20 12.20
CA LEU A 232 5.00 -7.37 13.02
C LEU A 232 3.78 -7.96 13.71
N GLN A 233 2.90 -7.14 14.27
CA GLN A 233 1.64 -7.59 14.87
C GLN A 233 0.73 -8.23 13.84
N ASN A 234 0.61 -7.66 12.63
CA ASN A 234 -0.16 -8.27 11.54
C ASN A 234 0.46 -9.60 11.08
N ILE A 235 1.79 -9.70 10.99
CA ILE A 235 2.46 -10.96 10.64
C ILE A 235 2.23 -12.00 11.74
N GLN A 236 2.36 -11.61 13.01
CA GLN A 236 2.14 -12.50 14.14
C GLN A 236 0.67 -12.96 14.22
N ALA A 237 -0.28 -12.06 14.04
CA ALA A 237 -1.70 -12.37 13.99
C ALA A 237 -2.05 -13.29 12.82
N ASN A 238 -1.50 -13.04 11.62
CA ASN A 238 -1.67 -13.92 10.46
C ASN A 238 -1.02 -15.29 10.69
N ALA A 239 0.18 -15.34 11.26
CA ALA A 239 0.85 -16.60 11.59
C ALA A 239 0.07 -17.40 12.62
N GLN A 240 -0.47 -16.75 13.66
CA GLN A 240 -1.30 -17.39 14.68
C GLN A 240 -2.63 -17.88 14.10
N SER A 241 -3.27 -17.08 13.23
CA SER A 241 -4.48 -17.48 12.50
C SER A 241 -4.22 -18.69 11.59
N ASN A 242 -3.10 -18.70 10.85
CA ASN A 242 -2.72 -19.83 10.01
C ASN A 242 -2.37 -21.08 10.81
N ALA A 243 -1.74 -20.93 11.98
CA ALA A 243 -1.46 -22.03 12.89
C ALA A 243 -2.75 -22.63 13.47
N GLN A 244 -3.70 -21.79 13.92
CA GLN A 244 -5.01 -22.24 14.38
C GLN A 244 -5.82 -22.91 13.26
N ALA A 245 -5.80 -22.36 12.05
CA ALA A 245 -6.44 -22.96 10.89
C ALA A 245 -5.82 -24.32 10.54
N SER A 246 -4.49 -24.44 10.60
CA SER A 246 -3.78 -25.70 10.37
C SER A 246 -4.08 -26.74 11.45
N GLN A 247 -4.17 -26.31 12.71
CA GLN A 247 -4.52 -27.19 13.84
C GLN A 247 -5.98 -27.65 13.75
N ALA A 248 -6.90 -26.75 13.39
CA ALA A 248 -8.31 -27.08 13.15
C ALA A 248 -8.45 -28.04 11.95
N ALA A 249 -7.71 -27.81 10.87
CA ALA A 249 -7.68 -28.71 9.70
C ALA A 249 -7.12 -30.09 10.07
N ALA A 250 -6.05 -30.16 10.87
CA ALA A 250 -5.49 -31.42 11.35
C ALA A 250 -6.46 -32.17 12.26
N GLN A 251 -7.17 -31.46 13.16
CA GLN A 251 -8.23 -32.07 13.99
C GLN A 251 -9.42 -32.55 13.17
N ALA A 252 -9.86 -31.78 12.17
CA ALA A 252 -10.91 -32.18 11.26
C ALA A 252 -10.51 -33.41 10.43
N GLU A 253 -9.27 -33.49 9.96
CA GLU A 253 -8.75 -34.67 9.27
C GLU A 253 -8.67 -35.89 10.20
N LEU A 254 -8.28 -35.69 11.47
CA LEU A 254 -8.30 -36.75 12.49
C LEU A 254 -9.73 -37.26 12.74
N GLN A 255 -10.72 -36.37 12.87
CA GLN A 255 -12.13 -36.75 13.00
C GLN A 255 -12.63 -37.48 11.76
N LYS A 256 -12.25 -37.02 10.55
CA LYS A 256 -12.59 -37.69 9.29
C LYS A 256 -11.97 -39.07 9.21
N GLN A 257 -10.71 -39.23 9.61
CA GLN A 257 -10.04 -40.54 9.66
C GLN A 257 -10.68 -41.46 10.70
N GLN A 258 -11.06 -40.96 11.87
CA GLN A 258 -11.81 -41.74 12.86
C GLN A 258 -13.18 -42.19 12.30
N GLY A 259 -13.91 -41.31 11.63
CA GLY A 259 -15.17 -41.65 10.96
C GLY A 259 -15.00 -42.68 9.86
N LEU A 260 -13.94 -42.56 9.04
CA LEU A 260 -13.60 -43.54 8.01
C LEU A 260 -13.18 -44.89 8.61
N ALA A 261 -12.43 -44.88 9.71
CA ALA A 261 -12.03 -46.11 10.42
C ALA A 261 -13.25 -46.81 11.03
N GLN A 262 -14.14 -46.07 11.70
CA GLN A 262 -15.40 -46.60 12.22
C GLN A 262 -16.29 -47.15 11.10
N SER A 263 -16.39 -46.43 9.98
CA SER A 263 -17.11 -46.90 8.80
C SER A 263 -16.49 -48.19 8.23
N LYS A 264 -15.16 -48.28 8.11
CA LYS A 264 -14.46 -49.50 7.70
C LYS A 264 -14.71 -50.66 8.65
N VAL A 265 -14.71 -50.44 9.97
CA VAL A 265 -15.03 -51.47 10.96
C VAL A 265 -16.48 -51.93 10.81
N ALA A 266 -17.43 -51.00 10.64
CA ALA A 266 -18.83 -51.34 10.41
C ALA A 266 -19.03 -52.13 9.10
N ILE A 267 -18.34 -51.74 8.02
CA ILE A 267 -18.34 -52.47 6.74
C ILE A 267 -17.74 -53.87 6.93
N ALA A 268 -16.61 -54.01 7.62
CA ALA A 268 -15.98 -55.30 7.86
C ALA A 268 -16.85 -56.20 8.75
N GLN A 269 -17.52 -55.65 9.76
CA GLN A 269 -18.49 -56.39 10.58
C GLN A 269 -19.71 -56.81 9.76
N ALA A 270 -20.21 -55.94 8.88
CA ALA A 270 -21.31 -56.27 7.98
C ALA A 270 -20.91 -57.36 6.96
N GLN A 271 -19.70 -57.28 6.39
CA GLN A 271 -19.14 -58.31 5.52
C GLN A 271 -18.99 -59.64 6.25
N ASN A 272 -18.42 -59.65 7.46
CA ASN A 272 -18.32 -60.88 8.26
C ASN A 272 -19.70 -61.46 8.58
N LYS A 273 -20.71 -60.64 8.92
CA LYS A 273 -22.08 -61.13 9.10
C LYS A 273 -22.65 -61.72 7.82
N PHE A 274 -22.43 -61.07 6.69
CA PHE A 274 -22.87 -61.56 5.39
C PHE A 274 -22.18 -62.88 5.01
N ASP A 275 -20.88 -63.02 5.28
CA ASP A 275 -20.13 -64.25 5.05
C ASP A 275 -20.61 -65.38 5.96
N ILE A 276 -20.92 -65.07 7.23
CA ILE A 276 -21.54 -66.04 8.16
C ILE A 276 -22.91 -66.48 7.63
N GLU A 277 -23.79 -65.56 7.25
CA GLU A 277 -25.12 -65.89 6.69
C GLU A 277 -24.98 -66.71 5.40
N LYS A 278 -24.00 -66.40 4.56
CA LYS A 278 -23.71 -67.17 3.34
C LYS A 278 -23.27 -68.59 3.68
N LEU A 279 -22.35 -68.76 4.63
CA LEU A 279 -21.89 -70.08 5.09
C LEU A 279 -23.02 -70.89 5.74
N GLU A 280 -23.86 -70.26 6.56
CA GLU A 280 -25.04 -70.91 7.15
C GLU A 280 -26.02 -71.37 6.08
N ARG A 281 -26.28 -70.53 5.07
CA ARG A 281 -27.14 -70.89 3.94
C ARG A 281 -26.52 -71.98 3.07
N GLU A 282 -25.22 -71.92 2.79
CA GLU A 282 -24.50 -72.99 2.11
C GLU A 282 -24.53 -74.31 2.89
N ALA A 283 -24.38 -74.26 4.22
CA ALA A 283 -24.48 -75.44 5.07
C ALA A 283 -25.90 -76.03 5.11
N ALA A 284 -26.93 -75.18 5.12
CA ALA A 284 -28.32 -75.60 5.03
C ALA A 284 -28.62 -76.27 3.68
N ILE A 285 -28.21 -75.65 2.57
CA ILE A 285 -28.37 -76.22 1.23
C ILE A 285 -27.59 -77.54 1.11
N LYS A 286 -26.39 -77.64 1.68
CA LYS A 286 -25.63 -78.90 1.72
C LYS A 286 -26.33 -79.98 2.53
N LYS A 287 -26.97 -79.64 3.65
CA LYS A 287 -27.78 -80.60 4.41
C LYS A 287 -28.97 -81.09 3.59
N GLU A 288 -29.72 -80.19 2.96
CA GLU A 288 -30.83 -80.56 2.09
C GLU A 288 -30.39 -81.44 0.92
N LEU A 289 -29.25 -81.13 0.29
CA LEU A 289 -28.66 -81.96 -0.76
C LEU A 289 -28.25 -83.34 -0.24
N MET A 290 -27.60 -83.44 0.91
CA MET A 290 -27.23 -84.73 1.51
C MET A 290 -28.46 -85.56 1.90
N GLU A 291 -29.51 -84.94 2.44
CA GLU A 291 -30.78 -85.64 2.74
C GLU A 291 -31.44 -86.14 1.44
N HIS A 292 -31.41 -85.33 0.38
CA HIS A 292 -31.93 -85.73 -0.92
C HIS A 292 -31.12 -86.87 -1.55
N GLU A 293 -29.78 -86.79 -1.51
CA GLU A 293 -28.90 -87.87 -1.95
C GLU A 293 -29.10 -89.14 -1.13
N PHE A 294 -29.29 -89.02 0.19
CA PHE A 294 -29.58 -90.16 1.05
C PHE A 294 -30.91 -90.82 0.69
N MET A 295 -31.98 -90.04 0.45
CA MET A 295 -33.27 -90.58 -0.01
C MET A 295 -33.17 -91.27 -1.36
N LEU A 296 -32.45 -90.67 -2.32
CA LEU A 296 -32.21 -91.28 -3.62
C LEU A 296 -31.43 -92.59 -3.50
N ASN A 297 -30.38 -92.62 -2.69
CA ASN A 297 -29.60 -93.83 -2.43
C ASN A 297 -30.43 -94.91 -1.74
N MET A 298 -31.32 -94.54 -0.81
CA MET A 298 -32.21 -95.50 -0.16
C MET A 298 -33.20 -96.11 -1.16
N ARG A 299 -33.81 -95.29 -2.02
CA ARG A 299 -34.68 -95.78 -3.11
C ARG A 299 -33.92 -96.65 -4.10
N LEU A 300 -32.72 -96.27 -4.51
CA LEU A 300 -31.86 -97.10 -5.37
C LEU A 300 -31.58 -98.45 -4.72
N LYS A 301 -31.25 -98.47 -3.43
CA LYS A 301 -30.96 -99.70 -2.69
C LYS A 301 -32.20 -100.59 -2.52
N GLU A 302 -33.39 -100.01 -2.34
CA GLU A 302 -34.66 -100.75 -2.37
C GLU A 302 -34.92 -101.37 -3.76
N VAL A 303 -34.70 -100.61 -4.83
CA VAL A 303 -34.85 -101.11 -6.20
C VAL A 303 -33.83 -102.22 -6.48
N GLU A 304 -32.57 -102.05 -6.11
CA GLU A 304 -31.53 -103.09 -6.23
C GLU A 304 -31.89 -104.34 -5.42
N SER A 305 -32.37 -104.18 -4.18
CA SER A 305 -32.82 -105.30 -3.35
C SER A 305 -33.99 -106.05 -4.01
N ASN A 306 -34.95 -105.32 -4.59
CA ASN A 306 -36.06 -105.91 -5.35
C ASN A 306 -35.57 -106.66 -6.60
N VAL A 307 -34.58 -106.12 -7.33
CA VAL A 307 -33.97 -106.80 -8.48
C VAL A 307 -33.23 -108.07 -8.05
N ILE A 308 -32.50 -108.03 -6.93
CA ILE A 308 -31.80 -109.20 -6.36
C ILE A 308 -32.81 -110.26 -5.93
N ASN A 309 -33.86 -109.88 -5.20
CA ASN A 309 -34.92 -110.80 -4.77
C ASN A 309 -35.65 -111.43 -5.97
N ASN A 310 -35.93 -110.65 -7.03
CA ASN A 310 -36.51 -111.18 -8.26
C ASN A 310 -35.56 -112.15 -8.97
N LYS A 311 -34.25 -111.85 -9.00
CA LYS A 311 -33.24 -112.73 -9.59
C LYS A 311 -33.08 -114.04 -8.82
N GLU A 312 -33.12 -114.00 -7.48
CA GLU A 312 -33.10 -115.20 -6.63
C GLU A 312 -34.36 -116.05 -6.86
N LYS A 313 -35.56 -115.45 -6.84
CA LYS A 313 -36.82 -116.15 -7.20
C LYS A 313 -36.76 -116.81 -8.58
N TYR A 314 -36.25 -116.10 -9.59
CA TYR A 314 -36.12 -116.65 -10.95
C TYR A 314 -35.14 -117.82 -11.02
N LYS A 315 -34.05 -117.79 -10.25
CA LYS A 315 -33.09 -118.90 -10.16
C LYS A 315 -33.69 -120.10 -9.44
N GLU A 316 -34.44 -119.87 -8.37
CA GLU A 316 -35.09 -120.91 -7.57
C GLU A 316 -36.19 -121.61 -8.38
N ASP A 317 -37.08 -120.86 -9.03
CA ASP A 317 -38.12 -121.39 -9.93
C ASP A 317 -37.53 -122.22 -11.09
N ARG A 318 -36.37 -121.81 -11.64
CA ARG A 318 -35.67 -122.58 -12.68
C ARG A 318 -35.06 -123.88 -12.15
N LYS A 319 -34.60 -123.90 -10.90
CA LYS A 319 -34.10 -125.13 -10.26
C LYS A 319 -35.26 -126.09 -10.01
N ASP A 320 -36.39 -125.61 -9.50
CA ASP A 320 -37.58 -126.44 -9.28
C ASP A 320 -38.16 -127.02 -10.57
N LYS A 321 -38.22 -126.20 -11.63
CA LYS A 321 -38.60 -126.69 -12.97
C LYS A 321 -37.63 -127.77 -13.48
N ARG A 322 -36.32 -127.62 -13.25
CA ARG A 322 -35.31 -128.61 -13.65
C ARG A 322 -35.45 -129.92 -12.87
N THR A 323 -35.69 -129.86 -11.57
CA THR A 323 -35.92 -131.05 -10.72
C THR A 323 -37.19 -131.78 -11.13
N LYS A 324 -38.28 -131.04 -11.43
CA LYS A 324 -39.52 -131.65 -11.97
C LYS A 324 -39.28 -132.35 -13.31
N ILE A 325 -38.55 -131.73 -14.24
CA ILE A 325 -38.22 -132.33 -15.54
C ILE A 325 -37.35 -133.59 -15.38
N GLN A 326 -36.35 -133.56 -14.49
CA GLN A 326 -35.54 -134.76 -14.20
C GLN A 326 -36.36 -135.87 -13.55
N ALA A 327 -37.29 -135.53 -12.65
CA ALA A 327 -38.18 -136.51 -12.02
C ALA A 327 -39.16 -137.13 -13.02
N THR A 328 -39.75 -136.35 -13.94
CA THR A 328 -40.58 -136.91 -15.02
C THR A 328 -39.76 -137.76 -15.99
N GLN A 329 -38.55 -137.33 -16.38
CA GLN A 329 -37.67 -138.13 -17.24
C GLN A 329 -37.23 -139.44 -16.58
N GLN A 330 -36.92 -139.45 -15.28
CA GLN A 330 -36.60 -140.68 -14.55
C GLN A 330 -37.82 -141.60 -14.41
N SER A 331 -39.00 -141.04 -14.11
CA SER A 331 -40.25 -141.78 -14.08
C SER A 331 -40.55 -142.46 -15.43
N GLU A 332 -40.41 -141.73 -16.54
CA GLU A 332 -40.66 -142.26 -17.89
C GLU A 332 -39.59 -143.29 -18.34
N LEU A 333 -38.34 -143.14 -17.91
CA LEU A 333 -37.29 -144.15 -18.13
C LEU A 333 -37.55 -145.45 -17.37
N ILE A 334 -38.07 -145.38 -16.14
CA ILE A 334 -38.46 -146.55 -15.35
C ILE A 334 -39.63 -147.28 -16.03
N ASP A 335 -40.58 -146.54 -16.60
CA ASP A 335 -41.75 -147.09 -17.29
C ASP A 335 -41.37 -147.75 -18.64
N GLN A 336 -40.41 -147.16 -19.38
CA GLN A 336 -39.81 -147.80 -20.56
C GLN A 336 -39.12 -149.12 -20.20
N ARG A 337 -38.43 -149.19 -19.06
CA ARG A 337 -37.69 -150.37 -18.62
C ARG A 337 -38.61 -151.54 -18.21
N ARG A 338 -39.85 -151.25 -17.78
CA ARG A 338 -40.86 -152.28 -17.44
C ARG A 338 -41.71 -152.75 -18.62
N SER A 339 -41.88 -151.94 -19.66
CA SER A 339 -42.91 -152.17 -20.69
C SER A 339 -42.40 -152.55 -22.10
N GLY A 340 -41.08 -152.73 -22.29
CA GLY A 340 -40.51 -153.30 -23.53
C GLY A 340 -40.77 -152.47 -24.80
N LYS A 341 -41.03 -151.16 -24.67
CA LYS A 341 -41.32 -150.26 -25.80
C LYS A 341 -40.02 -149.73 -26.43
N PRO A 342 -39.97 -149.48 -27.75
CA PRO A 342 -38.79 -148.93 -28.43
C PRO A 342 -38.46 -147.49 -27.97
N PRO A 343 -37.18 -147.07 -28.07
CA PRO A 343 -36.69 -145.80 -27.50
C PRO A 343 -37.37 -144.56 -28.12
N LYS A 344 -37.80 -143.64 -27.25
CA LYS A 344 -38.38 -142.34 -27.62
C LYS A 344 -37.33 -141.23 -27.45
N ASN A 345 -37.18 -140.38 -28.45
CA ASN A 345 -36.30 -139.21 -28.41
C ASN A 345 -36.99 -138.06 -27.66
N PHE A 346 -36.34 -137.47 -26.65
CA PHE A 346 -36.93 -136.46 -25.76
C PHE A 346 -36.76 -135.02 -26.24
N GLU A 347 -36.23 -134.81 -27.43
CA GLU A 347 -36.15 -133.48 -28.04
C GLU A 347 -37.34 -133.27 -28.99
N SER A 348 -38.46 -132.83 -28.42
CA SER A 348 -39.48 -132.06 -29.12
C SER A 348 -39.29 -130.61 -28.70
N ALA A 349 -38.77 -129.76 -29.58
CA ALA A 349 -39.60 -128.96 -30.49
C ALA A 349 -40.62 -128.09 -29.73
N GLY A 350 -40.29 -126.81 -29.64
CA GLY A 350 -41.14 -125.70 -29.23
C GLY A 350 -40.36 -124.42 -29.52
N PHE A 351 -40.56 -123.77 -30.68
CA PHE A 351 -41.53 -122.68 -30.84
C PHE A 351 -41.56 -121.75 -29.64
N ASP A 352 -40.85 -120.63 -29.72
CA ASP A 352 -41.27 -119.42 -29.02
C ASP A 352 -41.02 -118.19 -29.89
N ASN A 353 -42.10 -117.80 -30.58
CA ASN A 353 -42.27 -116.51 -31.23
C ASN A 353 -42.56 -115.48 -30.14
N LEU A 354 -41.66 -114.51 -29.93
CA LEU A 354 -41.99 -113.22 -29.34
C LEU A 354 -40.93 -112.22 -29.84
N GLY A 355 -41.20 -111.28 -30.75
CA GLY A 355 -42.47 -110.59 -30.98
C GLY A 355 -42.45 -109.26 -30.25
N GLY A 356 -41.98 -108.23 -30.96
CA GLY A 356 -42.42 -106.84 -30.82
C GLY A 356 -42.09 -106.12 -29.51
N PHE A 357 -41.15 -105.17 -29.58
CA PHE A 357 -41.32 -103.89 -28.89
C PHE A 357 -40.81 -102.77 -29.79
N GLY A 358 -41.76 -101.93 -30.19
CA GLY A 358 -41.59 -100.83 -31.13
C GLY A 358 -40.87 -99.64 -30.51
N LEU A 359 -39.90 -99.13 -31.27
CA LEU A 359 -39.34 -97.80 -31.18
C LEU A 359 -40.38 -96.81 -31.70
N GLU A 360 -41.27 -96.33 -30.84
CA GLU A 360 -42.14 -95.20 -31.16
C GLU A 360 -42.65 -94.53 -29.88
N GLN A 361 -41.74 -93.88 -29.16
CA GLN A 361 -42.11 -92.71 -28.34
C GLN A 361 -40.99 -91.69 -28.37
N PHE A 362 -40.90 -91.10 -29.57
CA PHE A 362 -40.36 -89.79 -29.87
C PHE A 362 -40.72 -88.74 -28.78
N GLU A 363 -39.69 -88.11 -28.23
CA GLU A 363 -39.68 -86.66 -27.99
C GLU A 363 -40.00 -85.89 -29.31
N PRO A 364 -40.46 -84.62 -29.33
CA PRO A 364 -40.26 -83.59 -28.30
C PRO A 364 -41.46 -82.65 -28.02
N ARG A 365 -41.43 -81.99 -26.85
CA ARG A 365 -41.82 -80.58 -26.68
C ARG A 365 -40.96 -79.94 -25.61
#